data_AF-A0A0S6UM97-F1
#
_entry.id   AF-A0A0S6UM97-F1
#
_cell.length_a   1.000
_cell.length_b   1.000
_cell.length_c   1.000
_cell.angle_alpha   90.00
_cell.angle_beta   90.00
_cell.angle_gamma   90.00
#
_symmetry.space_group_name_H-M   'P 1'
#
loop_
_entity.id
_entity.type
_entity.pdbx_description
1 polymer ?
#
loop_
_entity_poly.entity_id
_entity_poly.type
_entity_poly.pdbx_seq_one_letter_code
_entity_poly.pdbx_strand_id
1 'polypeptide(L)'
;MTLRIAVGPANSDDVKVVQTLTQGFAQHKSQVRLRPIQTDGATASANALAEGKVDLAIVRGDLDVPKNAQAVATLRKNVVVLWSVPAKGKKKGAKITKIAQLAGHRIGVVGRTQANVNLLKVILQQYGVDPAKVEIVQFPANEVAEAIKAQKADVYLAAGPVNSKITADAIAASIKEGGTPTFLAIDSADAIAQNHPVYEASEIPAGTYGGSPARPEDEVKTISFAHHIVARKGVSETTIAAFTRQLFAVRQQLVTEFPLAAKIETPDTDKDAVIPVHPGAAAFVDGEEKTFLDKYSDYIWWGLMALSAMGSIGAWFAGYLKKDERDSSNHQRERLLDMIAAARKCETTEELDQMQTEADDILRDTLRCYDHGAIEEGALTAFNIALDQFHAAVADRKTVLMSLPHNLQRAGAQFRAAGNA
;
A
#
# COMPACT_ATOMS: atom_id res chain seq x y z
N MET A 1 -11.85 2.25 16.69
CA MET A 1 -11.23 0.94 17.03
C MET A 1 -10.25 1.15 18.17
N THR A 2 -10.05 0.16 19.04
CA THR A 2 -9.11 0.27 20.17
C THR A 2 -7.96 -0.71 19.99
N LEU A 3 -6.72 -0.22 19.94
CA LEU A 3 -5.51 -1.03 19.89
C LEU A 3 -4.89 -1.14 21.27
N ARG A 4 -4.50 -2.35 21.67
CA ARG A 4 -3.76 -2.58 22.92
C ARG A 4 -2.28 -2.44 22.65
N ILE A 5 -1.61 -1.56 23.40
CA ILE A 5 -0.18 -1.30 23.26
C ILE A 5 0.57 -1.72 24.53
N ALA A 6 1.46 -2.71 24.41
CA ALA A 6 2.35 -3.10 25.50
C ALA A 6 3.53 -2.14 25.64
N VAL A 7 3.76 -1.64 26.85
CA VAL A 7 4.85 -0.71 27.14
C VAL A 7 5.37 -0.92 28.57
N GLY A 8 6.68 -0.89 28.75
CA GLY A 8 7.30 -1.08 30.05
C GLY A 8 8.79 -0.76 30.03
N PRO A 9 9.43 -0.64 31.20
CA PRO A 9 8.86 -0.85 32.55
C PRO A 9 8.01 0.33 33.03
N ALA A 10 7.27 0.14 34.14
CA ALA A 10 6.56 1.22 34.81
C ALA A 10 7.48 2.41 35.13
N ASN A 11 6.95 3.64 35.04
CA ASN A 11 7.68 4.90 35.18
C ASN A 11 8.76 5.19 34.11
N SER A 12 8.90 4.36 33.08
CA SER A 12 9.76 4.67 31.94
C SER A 12 9.20 5.82 31.11
N ASP A 13 10.10 6.48 30.38
CA ASP A 13 9.76 7.47 29.38
C ASP A 13 8.81 6.91 28.31
N ASP A 14 8.96 5.63 27.95
CA ASP A 14 8.12 4.98 26.94
C ASP A 14 6.66 4.94 27.40
N VAL A 15 6.41 4.64 28.69
CA VAL A 15 5.05 4.68 29.26
C VAL A 15 4.46 6.09 29.18
N LYS A 16 5.26 7.12 29.50
CA LYS A 16 4.81 8.52 29.43
C LYS A 16 4.44 8.91 28.00
N VAL A 17 5.25 8.55 27.01
CA VAL A 17 4.95 8.82 25.60
C VAL A 17 3.64 8.16 25.18
N VAL A 18 3.45 6.88 25.52
CA VAL A 18 2.20 6.18 25.19
C VAL A 18 0.99 6.79 25.88
N GLN A 19 1.14 7.26 27.12
CA GLN A 19 0.08 7.97 27.84
C GLN A 19 -0.28 9.30 27.15
N THR A 20 0.72 10.11 26.79
CA THR A 20 0.50 11.36 26.06
C THR A 20 -0.13 11.10 24.69
N LEU A 21 0.32 10.07 23.96
CA LEU A 21 -0.29 9.62 22.70
C LEU A 21 -1.76 9.26 22.88
N THR A 22 -2.07 8.51 23.94
CA THR A 22 -3.45 8.12 24.25
C THR A 22 -4.33 9.35 24.53
N GLN A 23 -3.80 10.35 25.24
CA GLN A 23 -4.49 11.61 25.51
C GLN A 23 -4.70 12.44 24.23
N GLY A 24 -3.66 12.59 23.41
CA GLY A 24 -3.74 13.29 22.12
C GLY A 24 -4.78 12.66 21.19
N PHE A 25 -4.80 11.32 21.10
CA PHE A 25 -5.79 10.61 20.27
C PHE A 25 -7.23 10.79 20.79
N ALA A 26 -7.41 10.87 22.10
CA ALA A 26 -8.71 11.14 22.70
C ALA A 26 -9.21 12.56 22.40
N GLN A 27 -8.32 13.57 22.44
CA GLN A 27 -8.65 14.97 22.17
C GLN A 27 -9.06 15.20 20.70
N HIS A 28 -8.35 14.57 19.75
CA HIS A 28 -8.62 14.71 18.31
C HIS A 28 -9.78 13.84 17.79
N LYS A 29 -10.52 13.17 18.69
CA LYS A 29 -11.57 12.18 18.34
C LYS A 29 -11.07 11.18 17.29
N SER A 30 -9.82 10.75 17.44
CA SER A 30 -9.15 9.89 16.48
C SER A 30 -9.91 8.57 16.28
N GLN A 31 -9.90 8.08 15.04
CA GLN A 31 -10.54 6.82 14.67
C GLN A 31 -9.95 5.61 15.41
N VAL A 32 -8.65 5.70 15.76
CA VAL A 32 -7.94 4.71 16.57
C VAL A 32 -7.78 5.25 17.99
N ARG A 33 -8.08 4.40 18.98
CA ARG A 33 -7.84 4.65 20.40
C ARG A 33 -6.78 3.69 20.90
N LEU A 34 -5.95 4.15 21.83
CA LEU A 34 -4.91 3.33 22.44
C LEU A 34 -5.33 2.90 23.84
N ARG A 35 -5.03 1.64 24.17
CA ARG A 35 -5.13 1.10 25.53
C ARG A 35 -3.73 0.65 25.96
N PRO A 36 -3.01 1.44 26.77
CA PRO A 36 -1.72 1.02 27.30
C PRO A 36 -1.85 -0.17 28.24
N ILE A 37 -0.98 -1.16 28.06
CA ILE A 37 -0.79 -2.30 28.95
C ILE A 37 0.63 -2.21 29.47
N GLN A 38 0.75 -2.00 30.77
CA GLN A 38 2.07 -1.94 31.41
C GLN A 38 2.66 -3.35 31.50
N THR A 39 3.94 -3.44 31.17
CA THR A 39 4.73 -4.68 31.29
C THR A 39 5.99 -4.42 32.10
N ASP A 40 6.70 -5.48 32.46
CA ASP A 40 7.95 -5.38 33.23
C ASP A 40 9.14 -4.87 32.38
N GLY A 41 8.97 -4.70 31.05
CA GLY A 41 10.03 -4.19 30.17
C GLY A 41 9.78 -4.44 28.68
N ALA A 42 10.77 -4.05 27.86
CA ALA A 42 10.73 -4.24 26.41
C ALA A 42 10.64 -5.72 26.01
N THR A 43 11.36 -6.63 26.69
CA THR A 43 11.28 -8.09 26.45
C THR A 43 9.89 -8.64 26.77
N ALA A 44 9.30 -8.23 27.89
CA ALA A 44 7.93 -8.64 28.24
C ALA A 44 6.90 -8.10 27.25
N SER A 45 7.11 -6.88 26.73
CA SER A 45 6.28 -6.27 25.68
C SER A 45 6.37 -7.03 24.36
N ALA A 46 7.59 -7.42 23.96
CA ALA A 46 7.84 -8.25 22.81
C ALA A 46 7.16 -9.63 22.93
N ASN A 47 7.27 -10.29 24.10
CA ASN A 47 6.61 -11.57 24.34
C ASN A 47 5.09 -11.46 24.31
N ALA A 48 4.52 -10.40 24.88
CA ALA A 48 3.07 -10.16 24.82
C ALA A 48 2.57 -9.98 23.38
N LEU A 49 3.38 -9.39 22.50
CA LEU A 49 3.09 -9.26 21.07
C LEU A 49 3.20 -10.61 20.36
N ALA A 50 4.26 -11.37 20.65
CA ALA A 50 4.48 -12.73 20.13
C ALA A 50 3.28 -13.64 20.42
N GLU A 51 2.78 -13.60 21.66
CA GLU A 51 1.63 -14.38 22.14
C GLU A 51 0.27 -13.87 21.64
N GLY A 52 0.22 -12.73 20.93
CA GLY A 52 -1.03 -12.14 20.46
C GLY A 52 -1.90 -11.52 21.55
N LYS A 53 -1.35 -11.33 22.77
CA LYS A 53 -2.04 -10.66 23.88
C LYS A 53 -2.22 -9.16 23.65
N VAL A 54 -1.42 -8.56 22.77
CA VAL A 54 -1.49 -7.15 22.39
C VAL A 54 -1.41 -6.97 20.88
N ASP A 55 -1.82 -5.79 20.41
CA ASP A 55 -1.86 -5.45 18.99
C ASP A 55 -0.63 -4.64 18.57
N LEU A 56 -0.12 -3.81 19.51
CA LEU A 56 1.09 -3.01 19.40
C LEU A 56 2.01 -3.27 20.59
N ALA A 57 3.31 -3.07 20.42
CA ALA A 57 4.29 -3.08 21.50
C ALA A 57 5.42 -2.09 21.24
N ILE A 58 6.03 -1.57 22.31
CA ILE A 58 7.31 -0.87 22.21
C ILE A 58 8.42 -1.90 22.47
N VAL A 59 9.28 -2.07 21.47
CA VAL A 59 10.36 -3.07 21.48
C VAL A 59 11.68 -2.37 21.16
N ARG A 60 12.76 -2.85 21.79
CA ARG A 60 14.11 -2.41 21.47
C ARG A 60 14.65 -3.23 20.30
N GLY A 61 15.25 -2.56 19.30
CA GLY A 61 15.83 -3.23 18.13
C GLY A 61 17.00 -4.16 18.44
N ASP A 62 17.68 -3.97 19.59
CA ASP A 62 18.79 -4.80 20.04
C ASP A 62 18.39 -6.06 20.84
N LEU A 63 17.08 -6.28 21.03
CA LEU A 63 16.53 -7.46 21.68
C LEU A 63 16.03 -8.47 20.65
N ASP A 64 15.74 -9.69 21.10
CA ASP A 64 15.08 -10.69 20.25
C ASP A 64 13.69 -10.20 19.88
N VAL A 65 13.55 -9.72 18.65
CA VAL A 65 12.30 -9.20 18.11
C VAL A 65 11.47 -10.36 17.56
N PRO A 66 10.21 -10.53 17.99
CA PRO A 66 9.36 -11.59 17.48
C PRO A 66 9.22 -11.54 15.95
N LYS A 67 9.24 -12.70 15.29
CA LYS A 67 9.07 -12.81 13.83
C LYS A 67 7.72 -12.30 13.32
N ASN A 68 6.74 -12.18 14.20
CA ASN A 68 5.41 -11.64 13.91
C ASN A 68 5.30 -10.13 14.24
N ALA A 69 6.38 -9.48 14.65
CA ALA A 69 6.44 -8.04 14.85
C ALA A 69 6.80 -7.34 13.53
N GLN A 70 6.14 -6.23 13.25
CA GLN A 70 6.42 -5.39 12.10
C GLN A 70 6.54 -3.93 12.54
N ALA A 71 7.56 -3.22 12.06
CA ALA A 71 7.84 -1.84 12.45
C ALA A 71 6.74 -0.89 11.94
N VAL A 72 6.27 -0.01 12.83
CA VAL A 72 5.27 1.01 12.51
C VAL A 72 5.87 2.40 12.59
N ALA A 73 6.75 2.63 13.56
CA ALA A 73 7.50 3.87 13.71
C ALA A 73 8.73 3.64 14.59
N THR A 74 9.77 4.45 14.38
CA THR A 74 10.92 4.51 15.27
C THR A 74 10.64 5.59 16.31
N LEU A 75 10.53 5.20 17.57
CA LEU A 75 10.16 6.11 18.65
C LEU A 75 11.32 7.03 19.05
N ARG A 76 12.51 6.44 19.20
CA ARG A 76 13.73 7.15 19.60
C ARG A 76 14.97 6.29 19.39
N LYS A 77 16.11 6.95 19.24
CA LYS A 77 17.45 6.36 19.31
C LYS A 77 18.07 6.63 20.68
N ASN A 78 18.56 5.58 21.32
CA ASN A 78 19.32 5.66 22.57
C ASN A 78 20.79 5.43 22.26
N VAL A 79 21.67 6.10 23.02
CA VAL A 79 23.12 5.96 22.92
C VAL A 79 23.67 5.27 24.16
N VAL A 80 24.84 4.65 24.01
CA VAL A 80 25.62 4.13 25.13
C VAL A 80 26.56 5.22 25.64
N VAL A 81 26.65 5.36 26.96
CA VAL A 81 27.59 6.28 27.60
C VAL A 81 28.40 5.46 28.59
N LEU A 82 29.71 5.36 28.32
CA LEU A 82 30.68 4.79 29.25
C LEU A 82 31.52 5.90 29.86
N TRP A 83 31.61 5.91 31.18
CA TRP A 83 32.52 6.81 31.88
C TRP A 83 33.18 6.12 33.07
N SER A 84 34.46 6.40 33.29
CA SER A 84 35.19 5.96 34.48
C SER A 84 35.13 7.03 35.55
N VAL A 85 35.06 6.59 36.81
CA VAL A 85 35.12 7.46 37.98
C VAL A 85 36.46 7.21 38.68
N PRO A 86 37.30 8.24 38.88
CA PRO A 86 38.56 8.10 39.60
C PRO A 86 38.34 7.51 40.99
N ALA A 87 39.14 6.51 41.36
CA ALA A 87 39.06 5.91 42.69
C ALA A 87 39.50 6.90 43.79
N LYS A 88 38.79 6.90 44.92
CA LYS A 88 39.16 7.70 46.10
C LYS A 88 40.26 7.05 46.93
N GLY A 89 41.14 7.87 47.52
CA GLY A 89 42.11 7.46 48.56
C GLY A 89 43.41 6.82 48.02
N LYS A 90 44.12 6.07 48.88
CA LYS A 90 45.44 5.44 48.58
C LYS A 90 45.44 4.45 47.41
N LYS A 91 44.27 4.06 46.90
CA LYS A 91 44.11 3.31 45.65
C LYS A 91 43.90 4.29 44.48
N LYS A 92 44.89 5.15 44.20
CA LYS A 92 44.96 5.83 42.89
C LYS A 92 45.30 4.75 41.85
N GLY A 93 44.28 4.01 41.42
CA GLY A 93 44.40 3.14 40.25
C GLY A 93 44.71 3.96 39.01
N ALA A 94 45.25 3.30 37.98
CA ALA A 94 45.48 3.94 36.69
C ALA A 94 44.18 4.55 36.15
N LYS A 95 44.28 5.73 35.51
CA LYS A 95 43.14 6.38 34.86
C LYS A 95 42.67 5.49 33.70
N ILE A 96 41.42 5.05 33.75
CA ILE A 96 40.81 4.23 32.69
C ILE A 96 40.34 5.18 31.59
N THR A 97 40.99 5.13 30.44
CA THR A 97 40.69 5.98 29.28
C THR A 97 40.21 5.19 28.07
N LYS A 98 40.44 3.87 28.04
CA LYS A 98 40.10 2.99 26.90
C LYS A 98 39.33 1.76 27.35
N ILE A 99 38.49 1.25 26.45
CA ILE A 99 37.67 0.04 26.69
C ILE A 99 38.54 -1.20 26.95
N ALA A 100 39.70 -1.32 26.29
CA ALA A 100 40.64 -2.40 26.52
C ALA A 100 41.18 -2.48 27.97
N GLN A 101 41.09 -1.38 28.75
CA GLN A 101 41.54 -1.31 30.14
C GLN A 101 40.46 -1.73 31.14
N LEU A 102 39.28 -2.15 30.68
CA LEU A 102 38.18 -2.56 31.56
C LEU A 102 38.38 -3.95 32.18
N ALA A 103 39.33 -4.74 31.68
CA ALA A 103 39.65 -6.05 32.23
C ALA A 103 40.14 -5.93 33.69
N GLY A 104 39.51 -6.68 34.59
CA GLY A 104 39.81 -6.66 36.02
C GLY A 104 39.18 -5.50 36.79
N HIS A 105 38.25 -4.76 36.18
CA HIS A 105 37.54 -3.65 36.83
C HIS A 105 36.05 -3.94 36.99
N ARG A 106 35.43 -3.21 37.93
CA ARG A 106 33.99 -3.33 38.20
C ARG A 106 33.22 -2.36 37.33
N ILE A 107 32.28 -2.87 36.53
CA ILE A 107 31.41 -2.07 35.66
C ILE A 107 30.00 -2.03 36.23
N GLY A 108 29.54 -0.83 36.54
CA GLY A 108 28.18 -0.51 36.96
C GLY A 108 27.28 -0.26 35.76
N VAL A 109 26.41 -1.21 35.44
CA VAL A 109 25.40 -1.05 34.38
C VAL A 109 24.15 -0.41 34.98
N VAL A 110 23.77 0.75 34.43
CA VAL A 110 22.55 1.47 34.83
C VAL A 110 21.34 0.82 34.17
N GLY A 111 20.35 0.50 34.99
CA GLY A 111 19.14 -0.24 34.62
C GLY A 111 19.22 -1.72 34.99
N ARG A 112 18.05 -2.31 35.27
CA ARG A 112 17.91 -3.73 35.65
C ARG A 112 17.76 -4.65 34.44
N THR A 113 17.81 -4.11 33.23
CA THR A 113 17.55 -4.86 32.00
C THR A 113 18.79 -5.62 31.55
N GLN A 114 18.64 -6.92 31.30
CA GLN A 114 19.72 -7.76 30.77
C GLN A 114 20.23 -7.27 29.40
N ALA A 115 19.40 -6.56 28.63
CA ALA A 115 19.76 -5.91 27.38
C ALA A 115 21.02 -5.04 27.50
N ASN A 116 21.11 -4.22 28.56
CA ASN A 116 22.25 -3.32 28.77
C ASN A 116 23.53 -4.10 29.12
N VAL A 117 23.40 -5.27 29.76
CA VAL A 117 24.52 -6.16 30.06
C VAL A 117 24.99 -6.88 28.80
N ASN A 118 24.07 -7.34 27.95
CA ASN A 118 24.42 -7.97 26.68
C ASN A 118 25.10 -6.97 25.74
N LEU A 119 24.61 -5.73 25.69
CA LEU A 119 25.24 -4.61 24.98
C LEU A 119 26.68 -4.38 25.45
N LEU A 120 26.91 -4.36 26.77
CA LEU A 120 28.27 -4.28 27.32
C LEU A 120 29.15 -5.44 26.87
N LYS A 121 28.63 -6.67 26.86
CA LYS A 121 29.38 -7.85 26.42
C LYS A 121 29.79 -7.77 24.95
N VAL A 122 28.90 -7.28 24.07
CA VAL A 122 29.21 -7.07 22.64
C VAL A 122 30.35 -6.05 22.50
N ILE A 123 30.28 -4.93 23.22
CA ILE A 123 31.35 -3.93 23.23
C ILE A 123 32.66 -4.56 23.73
N LEU A 124 32.66 -5.27 24.86
CA LEU A 124 33.87 -5.88 25.41
C LEU A 124 34.49 -6.90 24.44
N GLN A 125 33.68 -7.74 23.82
CA GLN A 125 34.12 -8.75 22.85
C GLN A 125 34.76 -8.12 21.61
N GLN A 126 34.19 -7.04 21.08
CA GLN A 126 34.78 -6.32 19.95
C GLN A 126 36.18 -5.79 20.26
N TYR A 127 36.43 -5.38 21.51
CA TYR A 127 37.73 -4.90 21.97
C TYR A 127 38.65 -6.01 22.50
N GLY A 128 38.27 -7.29 22.36
CA GLY A 128 39.05 -8.43 22.83
C GLY A 128 39.11 -8.58 24.35
N VAL A 129 38.23 -7.90 25.09
CA VAL A 129 38.11 -8.02 26.54
C VAL A 129 37.15 -9.15 26.87
N ASP A 130 37.63 -10.16 27.57
CA ASP A 130 36.80 -11.26 28.04
C ASP A 130 35.79 -10.75 29.10
N PRO A 131 34.47 -10.86 28.87
CA PRO A 131 33.47 -10.45 29.84
C PRO A 131 33.57 -11.16 31.19
N ALA A 132 34.17 -12.36 31.25
CA ALA A 132 34.39 -13.08 32.51
C ALA A 132 35.49 -12.46 33.38
N LYS A 133 36.36 -11.62 32.79
CA LYS A 133 37.40 -10.88 33.52
C LYS A 133 36.90 -9.54 34.06
N VAL A 134 35.62 -9.23 33.87
CA VAL A 134 35.00 -7.98 34.28
C VAL A 134 33.89 -8.30 35.26
N GLU A 135 33.87 -7.60 36.40
CA GLU A 135 32.79 -7.76 37.37
C GLU A 135 31.65 -6.80 37.01
N ILE A 136 30.53 -7.33 36.54
CA ILE A 136 29.37 -6.54 36.10
C ILE A 136 28.36 -6.46 37.24
N VAL A 137 28.06 -5.25 37.69
CA VAL A 137 27.06 -4.97 38.73
C VAL A 137 25.95 -4.11 38.13
N GLN A 138 24.69 -4.52 38.28
CA GLN A 138 23.55 -3.74 37.80
C GLN A 138 23.01 -2.85 38.92
N PHE A 139 22.70 -1.60 38.58
CA PHE A 139 22.06 -0.65 39.49
C PHE A 139 20.75 -0.15 38.90
N PRO A 140 19.66 -0.03 39.68
CA PRO A 140 18.49 0.65 39.19
C PRO A 140 18.79 2.14 39.00
N ALA A 141 18.10 2.78 38.04
CA ALA A 141 18.38 4.15 37.62
C ALA A 141 18.32 5.19 38.75
N ASN A 142 17.50 4.95 39.77
CA ASN A 142 17.36 5.80 40.95
C ASN A 142 18.49 5.65 41.98
N GLU A 143 19.21 4.52 42.00
CA GLU A 143 20.28 4.25 42.97
C GLU A 143 21.68 4.54 42.40
N VAL A 144 21.79 4.89 41.10
CA VAL A 144 23.09 5.10 40.45
C VAL A 144 23.94 6.16 41.15
N ALA A 145 23.31 7.26 41.60
CA ALA A 145 24.01 8.32 42.30
C ALA A 145 24.59 7.84 43.64
N GLU A 146 23.86 6.99 44.37
CA GLU A 146 24.34 6.39 45.62
C GLU A 146 25.42 5.34 45.38
N ALA A 147 25.28 4.54 44.32
CA ALA A 147 26.29 3.57 43.91
C ALA A 147 27.62 4.25 43.56
N ILE A 148 27.56 5.40 42.89
CA ILE A 148 28.72 6.23 42.58
C ILE A 148 29.35 6.81 43.85
N LYS A 149 28.54 7.35 44.76
CA LYS A 149 29.01 7.83 46.08
C LYS A 149 29.71 6.76 46.89
N ALA A 150 29.15 5.55 46.91
CA ALA A 150 29.70 4.39 47.59
C ALA A 150 30.83 3.70 46.81
N GLN A 151 31.19 4.21 45.63
CA GLN A 151 32.24 3.66 44.75
C GLN A 151 32.07 2.14 44.50
N LYS A 152 30.81 1.73 44.25
CA LYS A 152 30.45 0.32 44.02
C LYS A 152 31.02 -0.23 42.71
N ALA A 153 31.31 0.66 41.74
CA ALA A 153 31.96 0.34 40.47
C ALA A 153 33.00 1.41 40.09
N ASP A 154 33.93 1.02 39.23
CA ASP A 154 35.03 1.86 38.74
C ASP A 154 34.68 2.52 37.39
N VAL A 155 33.88 1.83 36.58
CA VAL A 155 33.31 2.33 35.31
C VAL A 155 31.80 2.16 35.35
N TYR A 156 31.08 3.11 34.76
CA TYR A 156 29.62 3.04 34.64
C TYR A 156 29.22 3.04 33.18
N LEU A 157 28.19 2.27 32.86
CA LEU A 157 27.54 2.23 31.56
C LEU A 157 26.08 2.61 31.72
N ALA A 158 25.66 3.66 31.03
CA ALA A 158 24.26 4.03 30.89
C ALA A 158 23.85 3.92 29.42
N ALA A 159 22.69 3.31 29.17
CA ALA A 159 22.11 3.20 27.84
C ALA A 159 20.76 3.94 27.83
N GLY A 160 20.66 5.02 27.08
CA GLY A 160 19.48 5.90 27.13
C GLY A 160 19.56 7.06 26.13
N PRO A 161 18.56 7.95 26.11
CA PRO A 161 18.61 9.14 25.27
C PRO A 161 19.85 9.99 25.56
N VAL A 162 20.40 10.64 24.52
CA VAL A 162 21.58 11.53 24.62
C VAL A 162 21.42 12.56 25.75
N ASN A 163 20.23 13.16 25.89
CA ASN A 163 19.87 14.14 26.91
C ASN A 163 19.17 13.53 28.15
N SER A 164 19.44 12.26 28.46
CA SER A 164 18.86 11.58 29.62
C SER A 164 19.26 12.26 30.92
N LYS A 165 18.26 12.69 31.71
CA LYS A 165 18.48 13.25 33.05
C LYS A 165 19.13 12.24 34.00
N ILE A 166 18.79 10.95 33.87
CA ILE A 166 19.39 9.88 34.69
C ILE A 166 20.91 9.82 34.46
N THR A 167 21.32 9.89 33.19
CA THR A 167 22.75 9.85 32.83
C THR A 167 23.45 11.14 33.26
N ALA A 168 22.84 12.30 33.04
CA ALA A 168 23.37 13.59 33.48
C ALA A 168 23.55 13.66 35.01
N ASP A 169 22.55 13.21 35.78
CA ASP A 169 22.59 13.18 37.25
C ASP A 169 23.66 12.19 37.76
N ALA A 170 23.83 11.04 37.10
CA ALA A 170 24.88 10.07 37.43
C ALA A 170 26.29 10.65 37.18
N ILE A 171 26.50 11.31 36.05
CA ILE A 171 27.77 12.00 35.74
C ILE A 171 28.01 13.13 36.75
N ALA A 172 27.00 13.93 37.06
CA ALA A 172 27.08 14.99 38.06
C ALA A 172 27.40 14.45 39.47
N ALA A 173 26.83 13.30 39.86
CA ALA A 173 27.17 12.62 41.11
C ALA A 173 28.65 12.20 41.14
N SER A 174 29.19 11.71 40.02
CA SER A 174 30.61 11.32 39.91
C SER A 174 31.55 12.49 40.21
N ILE A 175 31.17 13.70 39.78
CA ILE A 175 31.96 14.93 39.98
C ILE A 175 31.91 15.39 41.43
N LYS A 176 30.73 15.37 42.07
CA LYS A 176 30.57 15.78 43.48
C LYS A 176 31.47 14.97 44.42
N GLU A 177 31.77 13.75 44.04
CA GLU A 177 32.65 12.85 44.77
C GLU A 177 34.15 13.10 44.50
N GLY A 178 34.50 14.19 43.80
CA GLY A 178 35.88 14.65 43.63
C GLY A 178 36.65 13.99 42.49
N GLY A 179 35.98 13.20 41.65
CA GLY A 179 36.58 12.59 40.46
C GLY A 179 36.14 13.31 39.18
N THR A 180 37.10 13.70 38.32
CA THR A 180 36.77 14.12 36.94
C THR A 180 36.40 12.87 36.14
N PRO A 181 35.12 12.68 35.77
CA PRO A 181 34.72 11.51 35.00
C PRO A 181 35.42 11.54 33.65
N THR A 182 35.97 10.40 33.23
CA THR A 182 36.57 10.27 31.90
C THR A 182 35.63 9.46 31.03
N PHE A 183 35.16 10.05 29.93
CA PHE A 183 34.32 9.36 28.96
C PHE A 183 35.18 8.39 28.14
N LEU A 184 34.68 7.17 27.94
CA LEU A 184 35.34 6.16 27.12
C LEU A 184 34.66 6.13 25.75
N ALA A 185 35.40 6.48 24.71
CA ALA A 185 34.94 6.38 23.33
C ALA A 185 34.86 4.91 22.89
N ILE A 186 33.83 4.59 22.11
CA ILE A 186 33.69 3.34 21.36
C ILE A 186 34.17 3.60 19.93
N ASP A 187 35.48 3.79 19.74
CA ASP A 187 36.11 4.00 18.43
C ASP A 187 35.77 2.93 17.37
N SER A 188 35.45 1.71 17.79
CA SER A 188 35.03 0.61 16.91
C SER A 188 33.52 0.57 16.65
N ALA A 189 32.80 1.67 16.90
CA ALA A 189 31.35 1.76 16.69
C ALA A 189 30.92 1.33 15.28
N ASP A 190 31.64 1.77 14.24
CA ASP A 190 31.37 1.38 12.85
C ASP A 190 31.52 -0.12 12.62
N ALA A 191 32.57 -0.73 13.20
CA ALA A 191 32.81 -2.17 13.10
C ALA A 191 31.74 -2.97 13.85
N ILE A 192 31.28 -2.47 15.01
CA ILE A 192 30.16 -3.09 15.75
C ILE A 192 28.88 -3.01 14.93
N ALA A 193 28.57 -1.86 14.32
CA ALA A 193 27.38 -1.68 13.49
C ALA A 193 27.39 -2.62 12.26
N GLN A 194 28.56 -2.82 11.64
CA GLN A 194 28.71 -3.76 10.52
C GLN A 194 28.53 -5.23 10.93
N ASN A 195 29.06 -5.62 12.09
CA ASN A 195 28.94 -6.99 12.61
C ASN A 195 27.56 -7.28 13.21
N HIS A 196 26.91 -6.25 13.71
CA HIS A 196 25.63 -6.31 14.42
C HIS A 196 24.69 -5.21 13.87
N PRO A 197 23.93 -5.50 12.80
CA PRO A 197 23.04 -4.53 12.14
C PRO A 197 21.96 -3.90 13.04
N VAL A 198 21.77 -4.45 14.25
CA VAL A 198 20.89 -3.89 15.29
C VAL A 198 21.44 -2.62 15.96
N TYR A 199 22.74 -2.33 15.75
CA TYR A 199 23.43 -1.16 16.28
C TYR A 199 23.85 -0.21 15.16
N GLU A 200 23.82 1.09 15.44
CA GLU A 200 24.29 2.14 14.55
C GLU A 200 25.42 2.93 15.21
N ALA A 201 26.44 3.31 14.45
CA ALA A 201 27.46 4.23 14.94
C ALA A 201 26.84 5.61 15.23
N SER A 202 27.24 6.23 16.33
CA SER A 202 26.72 7.52 16.76
C SER A 202 27.75 8.28 17.57
N GLU A 203 27.52 9.57 17.78
CA GLU A 203 28.44 10.47 18.47
C GLU A 203 27.69 11.26 19.54
N ILE A 204 28.36 11.46 20.68
CA ILE A 204 27.86 12.29 21.77
C ILE A 204 28.53 13.65 21.65
N PRO A 205 27.78 14.73 21.33
CA PRO A 205 28.35 16.06 21.20
C PRO A 205 29.00 16.55 22.50
N ALA A 206 30.06 17.35 22.37
CA ALA A 206 30.67 18.04 23.49
C ALA A 206 29.63 18.87 24.26
N GLY A 207 29.76 18.92 25.59
CA GLY A 207 28.85 19.69 26.44
C GLY A 207 27.45 19.10 26.69
N THR A 208 27.12 17.94 26.12
CA THR A 208 25.79 17.31 26.26
C THR A 208 25.31 17.16 27.71
N TYR A 209 26.21 16.82 28.64
CA TYR A 209 25.89 16.59 30.06
C TYR A 209 26.14 17.81 30.95
N GLY A 210 26.43 18.96 30.34
CA GLY A 210 26.59 20.23 31.02
C GLY A 210 27.87 20.35 31.85
N GLY A 211 28.21 21.60 32.19
CA GLY A 211 29.40 21.92 32.98
C GLY A 211 30.20 23.10 32.47
N SER A 212 30.95 23.71 33.39
CA SER A 212 32.15 24.49 33.09
C SER A 212 33.33 23.76 33.72
N PRO A 213 34.23 23.11 32.94
CA PRO A 213 34.24 22.98 31.47
C PRO A 213 33.14 22.07 30.90
N ALA A 214 32.92 22.14 29.58
CA ALA A 214 31.94 21.35 28.84
C ALA A 214 32.17 19.84 29.03
N ARG A 215 31.08 19.06 29.09
CA ARG A 215 31.13 17.61 29.34
C ARG A 215 30.24 16.84 28.37
N PRO A 216 30.78 15.90 27.58
CA PRO A 216 32.21 15.64 27.38
C PRO A 216 32.96 16.88 26.84
N GLU A 217 34.29 16.91 26.97
CA GLU A 217 35.12 18.04 26.51
C GLU A 217 35.12 18.14 24.98
N ASP A 218 35.26 16.99 24.32
CA ASP A 218 35.18 16.79 22.88
C ASP A 218 34.06 15.81 22.54
N GLU A 219 33.74 15.69 21.26
CA GLU A 219 32.80 14.69 20.78
C GLU A 219 33.29 13.26 21.08
N VAL A 220 32.38 12.40 21.58
CA VAL A 220 32.71 11.03 21.97
C VAL A 220 31.96 10.04 21.08
N LYS A 221 32.70 9.24 20.32
CA LYS A 221 32.14 8.16 19.51
C LYS A 221 31.51 7.09 20.40
N THR A 222 30.35 6.60 19.98
CA THR A 222 29.58 5.59 20.68
C THR A 222 28.72 4.77 19.72
N ILE A 223 27.97 3.81 20.26
CA ILE A 223 26.96 3.05 19.53
C ILE A 223 25.57 3.48 20.00
N SER A 224 24.62 3.42 19.08
CA SER A 224 23.22 3.69 19.32
C SER A 224 22.34 2.53 18.91
N PHE A 225 21.14 2.49 19.46
CA PHE A 225 20.11 1.49 19.16
C PHE A 225 18.73 2.14 19.23
N ALA A 226 17.83 1.68 18.37
CA ALA A 226 16.51 2.24 18.22
C ALA A 226 15.46 1.50 19.07
N HIS A 227 14.47 2.25 19.56
CA HIS A 227 13.21 1.70 20.07
C HIS A 227 12.15 1.89 19.00
N HIS A 228 11.46 0.82 18.66
CA HIS A 228 10.43 0.82 17.63
C HIS A 228 9.06 0.56 18.26
N ILE A 229 8.06 1.23 17.72
CA ILE A 229 6.67 0.82 17.88
C ILE A 229 6.44 -0.25 16.82
N VAL A 230 6.12 -1.46 17.27
CA VAL A 230 5.86 -2.61 16.40
C VAL A 230 4.40 -3.03 16.50
N ALA A 231 3.83 -3.46 15.37
CA ALA A 231 2.52 -4.07 15.28
C ALA A 231 2.64 -5.57 15.06
N ARG A 232 1.63 -6.32 15.49
CA ARG A 232 1.52 -7.74 15.16
C ARG A 232 1.11 -7.89 13.70
N LYS A 233 1.76 -8.80 12.96
CA LYS A 233 1.51 -9.10 11.53
C LYS A 233 0.04 -9.36 11.15
N GLY A 234 -0.79 -9.74 12.10
CA GLY A 234 -2.23 -10.00 11.89
C GLY A 234 -3.15 -8.79 12.10
N VAL A 235 -2.61 -7.59 12.37
CA VAL A 235 -3.42 -6.38 12.50
C VAL A 235 -3.70 -5.82 11.10
N SER A 236 -4.91 -5.30 10.90
CA SER A 236 -5.33 -4.75 9.60
C SER A 236 -4.45 -3.59 9.15
N GLU A 237 -4.01 -3.65 7.89
CA GLU A 237 -3.22 -2.60 7.22
C GLU A 237 -3.89 -1.23 7.31
N THR A 238 -5.20 -1.16 7.10
CA THR A 238 -5.99 0.07 7.20
C THR A 238 -5.93 0.68 8.61
N THR A 239 -5.94 -0.16 9.64
CA THR A 239 -5.88 0.29 11.03
C THR A 239 -4.49 0.79 11.40
N ILE A 240 -3.43 0.09 10.98
CA ILE A 240 -2.06 0.55 11.19
C ILE A 240 -1.78 1.82 10.40
N ALA A 241 -2.23 1.94 9.16
CA ALA A 241 -2.09 3.17 8.37
C ALA A 241 -2.80 4.35 9.06
N ALA A 242 -4.02 4.16 9.56
CA ALA A 242 -4.74 5.18 10.32
C ALA A 242 -4.00 5.57 11.62
N PHE A 243 -3.44 4.57 12.33
CA PHE A 243 -2.61 4.80 13.51
C PHE A 243 -1.35 5.60 13.18
N THR A 244 -0.60 5.23 12.14
CA THR A 244 0.63 5.91 11.72
C THR A 244 0.36 7.36 11.35
N ARG A 245 -0.70 7.63 10.56
CA ARG A 245 -1.13 9.01 10.26
C ARG A 245 -1.42 9.81 11.53
N GLN A 246 -2.18 9.23 12.45
CA GLN A 246 -2.55 9.89 13.69
C GLN A 246 -1.33 10.18 14.56
N LEU A 247 -0.42 9.21 14.69
CA LEU A 247 0.85 9.34 15.42
C LEU A 247 1.66 10.54 14.92
N PHE A 248 1.84 10.67 13.60
CA PHE A 248 2.59 11.80 13.03
C PHE A 248 1.81 13.12 13.05
N ALA A 249 0.48 13.09 12.98
CA ALA A 249 -0.36 14.29 13.09
C ALA A 249 -0.29 14.92 14.49
N VAL A 250 -0.26 14.10 15.56
CA VAL A 250 -0.13 14.62 16.93
C VAL A 250 1.32 14.88 17.35
N ARG A 251 2.31 14.55 16.50
CA ARG A 251 3.75 14.72 16.79
C ARG A 251 4.07 16.13 17.26
N GLN A 252 3.53 17.16 16.59
CA GLN A 252 3.84 18.55 16.96
C GLN A 252 3.38 18.90 18.38
N GLN A 253 2.22 18.38 18.80
CA GLN A 253 1.71 18.57 20.17
C GLN A 253 2.51 17.75 21.18
N LEU A 254 2.89 16.53 20.81
CA LEU A 254 3.76 15.68 21.63
C LEU A 254 5.12 16.33 21.89
N VAL A 255 5.69 17.05 20.94
CA VAL A 255 6.98 17.75 21.11
C VAL A 255 6.90 18.81 22.22
N THR A 256 5.76 19.48 22.36
CA THR A 256 5.56 20.50 23.40
C THR A 256 5.55 19.91 24.80
N GLU A 257 4.89 18.76 24.98
CA GLU A 257 4.78 18.08 26.29
C GLU A 257 5.98 17.16 26.58
N PHE A 258 6.56 16.59 25.53
CA PHE A 258 7.65 15.64 25.59
C PHE A 258 8.66 15.92 24.45
N PRO A 259 9.69 16.75 24.70
CA PRO A 259 10.66 17.15 23.67
C PRO A 259 11.35 15.98 22.95
N LEU A 260 11.45 14.83 23.62
CA LEU A 260 11.98 13.59 23.06
C LEU A 260 11.10 13.00 21.92
N ALA A 261 9.81 13.38 21.83
CA ALA A 261 8.93 13.02 20.72
C ALA A 261 9.35 13.68 19.39
N ALA A 262 10.22 14.69 19.43
CA ALA A 262 10.82 15.27 18.22
C ALA A 262 11.67 14.24 17.47
N LYS A 263 12.17 13.21 18.17
CA LYS A 263 12.98 12.13 17.60
C LYS A 263 12.15 10.93 17.11
N ILE A 264 10.82 11.07 17.07
CA ILE A 264 9.96 10.07 16.43
C ILE A 264 10.13 10.20 14.93
N GLU A 265 10.58 9.12 14.31
CA GLU A 265 10.88 9.01 12.90
C GLU A 265 10.00 7.93 12.25
N THR A 266 9.81 8.07 10.94
CA THR A 266 9.18 7.03 10.14
C THR A 266 9.97 5.73 10.28
N PRO A 267 9.31 4.56 10.23
CA PRO A 267 10.02 3.30 10.25
C PRO A 267 10.92 3.20 9.00
N ASP A 268 11.99 2.44 9.12
CA ASP A 268 12.81 2.08 7.98
C ASP A 268 12.00 1.19 7.02
N THR A 269 11.83 1.63 5.77
CA THR A 269 11.11 0.89 4.72
C THR A 269 12.04 0.05 3.85
N ASP A 270 13.34 0.05 4.12
CA ASP A 270 14.30 -0.77 3.41
C ASP A 270 14.02 -2.27 3.61
N LYS A 271 14.27 -3.06 2.56
CA LYS A 271 14.03 -4.52 2.57
C LYS A 271 14.96 -5.26 3.53
N ASP A 272 16.12 -4.67 3.81
CA ASP A 272 17.15 -5.21 4.69
C ASP A 272 17.04 -4.65 6.13
N ALA A 273 15.96 -3.91 6.42
CA ALA A 273 15.70 -3.42 7.76
C ALA A 273 15.63 -4.57 8.76
N VAL A 274 16.27 -4.37 9.93
CA VAL A 274 16.32 -5.34 11.04
C VAL A 274 14.92 -5.82 11.45
N ILE A 275 13.93 -4.91 11.38
CA ILE A 275 12.53 -5.22 11.63
C ILE A 275 11.74 -4.88 10.36
N PRO A 276 11.10 -5.86 9.71
CA PRO A 276 10.29 -5.60 8.53
C PRO A 276 9.19 -4.58 8.83
N VAL A 277 9.04 -3.59 7.96
CA VAL A 277 7.98 -2.57 8.10
C VAL A 277 6.58 -3.19 7.93
N HIS A 278 5.61 -2.68 8.68
CA HIS A 278 4.21 -3.07 8.51
C HIS A 278 3.66 -2.46 7.21
N PRO A 279 2.94 -3.20 6.35
CA PRO A 279 2.47 -2.67 5.06
C PRO A 279 1.63 -1.39 5.19
N GLY A 280 0.76 -1.33 6.21
CA GLY A 280 0.01 -0.12 6.53
C GLY A 280 0.85 1.10 6.94
N ALA A 281 2.02 0.89 7.55
CA ALA A 281 2.95 1.97 7.88
C ALA A 281 3.80 2.36 6.66
N ALA A 282 4.27 1.37 5.88
CA ALA A 282 4.97 1.61 4.62
C ALA A 282 4.13 2.45 3.65
N ALA A 283 2.84 2.14 3.50
CA ALA A 283 1.91 2.91 2.67
C ALA A 283 1.77 4.39 3.09
N PHE A 284 2.10 4.74 4.34
CA PHE A 284 2.15 6.14 4.78
C PHE A 284 3.49 6.81 4.44
N VAL A 285 4.60 6.07 4.58
CA VAL A 285 5.97 6.58 4.35
C VAL A 285 6.26 6.75 2.86
N ASP A 286 5.85 5.78 2.03
CA ASP A 286 6.10 5.76 0.59
C ASP A 286 5.25 6.78 -0.18
N GLY A 287 4.40 7.56 0.50
CA GLY A 287 3.59 8.63 -0.10
C GLY A 287 2.47 8.16 -1.04
N GLU A 288 2.43 6.88 -1.39
CA GLU A 288 1.35 6.27 -2.18
C GLU A 288 0.24 5.75 -1.26
N GLU A 289 -0.57 6.66 -0.75
CA GLU A 289 -1.98 6.32 -0.66
C GLU A 289 -2.44 5.98 -2.06
N LYS A 290 -2.49 4.69 -2.39
CA LYS A 290 -3.38 4.21 -3.44
C LYS A 290 -4.77 4.68 -3.04
N THR A 291 -5.17 5.84 -3.58
CA THR A 291 -6.51 6.40 -3.41
C THR A 291 -7.51 5.32 -3.81
N PHE A 292 -8.74 5.38 -3.30
CA PHE A 292 -9.78 4.40 -3.62
C PHE A 292 -9.84 4.08 -5.13
N LEU A 293 -9.63 5.10 -5.97
CA LEU A 293 -9.53 4.95 -7.42
C LEU A 293 -8.34 4.10 -7.89
N ASP A 294 -7.17 4.21 -7.27
CA ASP A 294 -5.97 3.46 -7.65
C ASP A 294 -6.01 1.99 -7.16
N LYS A 295 -6.61 1.75 -5.99
CA LYS A 295 -6.85 0.39 -5.47
C LYS A 295 -7.91 -0.38 -6.27
N TYR A 296 -8.91 0.32 -6.79
CA TYR A 296 -10.01 -0.28 -7.55
C TYR A 296 -9.94 0.01 -9.06
N SER A 297 -8.88 0.67 -9.55
CA SER A 297 -8.71 1.06 -10.96
C SER A 297 -8.84 -0.13 -11.89
N ASP A 298 -8.15 -1.22 -11.58
CA ASP A 298 -8.21 -2.46 -12.36
C ASP A 298 -9.63 -3.01 -12.43
N TYR A 299 -10.35 -3.07 -11.31
CA TYR A 299 -11.74 -3.56 -11.28
C TYR A 299 -12.70 -2.64 -12.04
N ILE A 300 -12.49 -1.32 -11.97
CA ILE A 300 -13.28 -0.32 -12.71
C ILE A 300 -13.04 -0.49 -14.21
N TRP A 301 -11.78 -0.63 -14.64
CA TRP A 301 -11.43 -0.88 -16.04
C TRP A 301 -11.97 -2.20 -16.57
N TRP A 302 -11.89 -3.29 -15.79
CA TRP A 302 -12.50 -4.56 -16.14
C TRP A 302 -14.03 -4.46 -16.25
N GLY A 303 -14.68 -3.69 -15.38
CA GLY A 303 -16.11 -3.40 -15.47
C GLY A 303 -16.49 -2.61 -16.73
N LEU A 304 -15.69 -1.61 -17.09
CA LEU A 304 -15.87 -0.79 -18.29
C LEU A 304 -15.66 -1.61 -19.58
N MET A 305 -14.64 -2.47 -19.60
CA MET A 305 -14.39 -3.43 -20.68
C MET A 305 -15.54 -4.44 -20.83
N ALA A 306 -16.05 -4.97 -19.72
CA ALA A 306 -17.18 -5.91 -19.73
C ALA A 306 -18.46 -5.24 -20.25
N LEU A 307 -18.76 -4.01 -19.83
CA LEU A 307 -19.89 -3.22 -20.36
C LEU A 307 -19.76 -2.95 -21.85
N SER A 308 -18.57 -2.59 -22.32
CA SER A 308 -18.30 -2.39 -23.75
C SER A 308 -18.50 -3.68 -24.57
N ALA A 309 -17.96 -4.80 -24.08
CA ALA A 309 -18.13 -6.10 -24.71
C ALA A 309 -19.61 -6.54 -24.77
N MET A 310 -20.37 -6.32 -23.68
CA MET A 310 -21.81 -6.58 -23.66
C MET A 310 -22.58 -5.69 -24.65
N GLY A 311 -22.19 -4.41 -24.79
CA GLY A 311 -22.75 -3.50 -25.78
C GLY A 311 -22.54 -3.99 -27.21
N SER A 312 -21.33 -4.47 -27.55
CA SER A 312 -21.03 -5.03 -28.87
C SER A 312 -21.79 -6.33 -29.15
N ILE A 313 -21.91 -7.22 -28.16
CA ILE A 313 -22.71 -8.45 -28.29
C ILE A 313 -24.19 -8.11 -28.48
N GLY A 314 -24.72 -7.13 -27.73
CA GLY A 314 -26.09 -6.64 -27.87
C GLY A 314 -26.38 -6.06 -29.26
N ALA A 315 -25.47 -5.26 -29.80
CA ALA A 315 -25.58 -4.71 -31.15
C ALA A 315 -25.53 -5.80 -32.24
N TRP A 316 -24.65 -6.79 -32.08
CA TRP A 316 -24.58 -7.95 -32.97
C TRP A 316 -25.87 -8.78 -32.93
N PHE A 317 -26.44 -9.00 -31.74
CA PHE A 317 -27.70 -9.74 -31.57
C PHE A 317 -28.90 -8.99 -32.14
N ALA A 318 -28.97 -7.66 -31.95
CA ALA A 318 -29.98 -6.82 -32.58
C ALA A 318 -29.85 -6.82 -34.12
N GLY A 319 -28.63 -6.85 -34.64
CA GLY A 319 -28.35 -7.01 -36.07
C GLY A 319 -28.75 -8.38 -36.62
N TYR A 320 -28.58 -9.45 -35.83
CA TYR A 320 -29.00 -10.80 -36.20
C TYR A 320 -30.52 -10.94 -36.27
N LEU A 321 -31.25 -10.37 -35.29
CA LEU A 321 -32.72 -10.35 -35.29
C LEU A 321 -33.31 -9.55 -36.46
N LYS A 322 -32.67 -8.42 -36.85
CA LYS A 322 -33.09 -7.62 -38.02
C LYS A 322 -32.70 -8.21 -39.37
N LYS A 323 -31.90 -9.29 -39.40
CA LYS A 323 -31.46 -9.92 -40.65
C LYS A 323 -32.61 -10.69 -41.32
N ASP A 324 -33.54 -11.23 -40.53
CA ASP A 324 -34.69 -12.00 -41.02
C ASP A 324 -35.69 -11.14 -41.82
N GLU A 325 -35.85 -9.87 -41.47
CA GLU A 325 -36.67 -8.90 -42.25
C GLU A 325 -35.98 -8.39 -43.52
N ARG A 326 -34.64 -8.53 -43.63
CA ARG A 326 -33.88 -8.11 -44.82
C ARG A 326 -33.94 -9.15 -45.94
N ASP A 327 -34.09 -10.43 -45.61
CA ASP A 327 -34.17 -11.51 -46.61
C ASP A 327 -35.54 -11.54 -47.33
N SER A 328 -36.64 -11.11 -46.70
CA SER A 328 -37.96 -11.04 -47.36
C SER A 328 -38.04 -9.97 -48.46
N SER A 329 -37.33 -8.85 -48.30
CA SER A 329 -37.32 -7.74 -49.26
C SER A 329 -36.52 -8.06 -50.54
N ASN A 330 -35.50 -8.92 -50.44
CA ASN A 330 -34.76 -9.39 -51.63
C ASN A 330 -35.61 -10.31 -52.52
N HIS A 331 -36.47 -11.15 -51.93
CA HIS A 331 -37.36 -12.04 -52.68
C HIS A 331 -38.40 -11.27 -53.53
N GLN A 332 -38.84 -10.10 -53.09
CA GLN A 332 -39.79 -9.26 -53.86
C GLN A 332 -39.14 -8.62 -55.09
N ARG A 333 -37.85 -8.26 -55.01
CA ARG A 333 -37.09 -7.72 -56.17
C ARG A 333 -36.86 -8.76 -57.25
N GLU A 334 -36.48 -9.97 -56.85
CA GLU A 334 -36.21 -11.07 -57.78
C GLU A 334 -37.49 -11.47 -58.52
N ARG A 335 -38.63 -11.50 -57.81
CA ARG A 335 -39.95 -11.75 -58.39
C ARG A 335 -40.40 -10.65 -59.38
N LEU A 336 -40.10 -9.38 -59.12
CA LEU A 336 -40.37 -8.29 -60.07
C LEU A 336 -39.51 -8.39 -61.34
N LEU A 337 -38.23 -8.77 -61.20
CA LEU A 337 -37.35 -9.02 -62.34
C LEU A 337 -37.82 -10.21 -63.20
N ASP A 338 -38.31 -11.27 -62.57
CA ASP A 338 -38.93 -12.41 -63.27
C ASP A 338 -40.22 -12.00 -63.99
N MET A 339 -41.05 -11.15 -63.36
CA MET A 339 -42.26 -10.60 -64.01
C MET A 339 -41.92 -9.73 -65.23
N ILE A 340 -40.80 -8.99 -65.23
CA ILE A 340 -40.32 -8.24 -66.42
C ILE A 340 -39.98 -9.20 -67.56
N ALA A 341 -39.34 -10.33 -67.26
CA ALA A 341 -38.99 -11.33 -68.26
C ALA A 341 -40.24 -12.06 -68.82
N ALA A 342 -41.24 -12.32 -67.96
CA ALA A 342 -42.51 -12.93 -68.34
C ALA A 342 -43.39 -11.99 -69.18
N ALA A 343 -43.48 -10.70 -68.81
CA ALA A 343 -44.28 -9.70 -69.52
C ALA A 343 -43.84 -9.51 -70.98
N ARG A 344 -42.54 -9.63 -71.28
CA ARG A 344 -42.04 -9.56 -72.67
C ARG A 344 -42.45 -10.75 -73.54
N LYS A 345 -42.87 -11.88 -72.95
CA LYS A 345 -43.22 -13.13 -73.64
C LYS A 345 -44.73 -13.37 -73.75
N CYS A 346 -45.56 -12.61 -73.02
CA CYS A 346 -47.02 -12.78 -73.04
C CYS A 346 -47.65 -12.50 -74.42
N GLU A 347 -48.68 -13.27 -74.76
CA GLU A 347 -49.39 -13.20 -76.06
C GLU A 347 -50.83 -12.68 -75.94
N THR A 348 -51.31 -12.40 -74.72
CA THR A 348 -52.66 -11.89 -74.47
C THR A 348 -52.64 -10.61 -73.62
N THR A 349 -53.60 -9.72 -73.85
CA THR A 349 -53.70 -8.43 -73.15
C THR A 349 -54.26 -8.55 -71.74
N GLU A 350 -55.07 -9.57 -71.45
CA GLU A 350 -55.63 -9.82 -70.12
C GLU A 350 -54.56 -10.29 -69.11
N GLU A 351 -53.61 -11.13 -69.54
CA GLU A 351 -52.47 -11.53 -68.70
C GLU A 351 -51.58 -10.35 -68.31
N LEU A 352 -51.39 -9.39 -69.22
CA LEU A 352 -50.59 -8.18 -68.95
C LEU A 352 -51.26 -7.26 -67.91
N ASP A 353 -52.59 -7.09 -67.97
CA ASP A 353 -53.33 -6.27 -67.01
C ASP A 353 -53.36 -6.93 -65.60
N GLN A 354 -53.39 -8.27 -65.54
CA GLN A 354 -53.26 -9.01 -64.27
C GLN A 354 -51.86 -8.83 -63.66
N MET A 355 -50.81 -8.91 -64.48
CA MET A 355 -49.43 -8.68 -64.01
C MET A 355 -49.18 -7.24 -63.56
N GLN A 356 -49.85 -6.24 -64.16
CA GLN A 356 -49.81 -4.85 -63.69
C GLN A 356 -50.42 -4.71 -62.30
N THR A 357 -51.57 -5.34 -62.06
CA THR A 357 -52.24 -5.32 -60.75
C THR A 357 -51.37 -5.97 -59.67
N GLU A 358 -50.71 -7.09 -59.99
CA GLU A 358 -49.77 -7.75 -59.06
C GLU A 358 -48.52 -6.89 -58.78
N ALA A 359 -47.99 -6.17 -59.77
CA ALA A 359 -46.86 -5.27 -59.58
C ALA A 359 -47.21 -4.07 -58.68
N ASP A 360 -48.43 -3.51 -58.82
CA ASP A 360 -48.93 -2.42 -57.97
C ASP A 360 -49.12 -2.85 -56.51
N ASP A 361 -49.58 -4.08 -56.28
CA ASP A 361 -49.71 -4.63 -54.92
C ASP A 361 -48.33 -4.83 -54.26
N ILE A 362 -47.33 -5.30 -55.00
CA ILE A 362 -45.96 -5.44 -54.48
C ILE A 362 -45.34 -4.06 -54.16
N LEU A 363 -45.60 -3.03 -54.98
CA LEU A 363 -45.17 -1.67 -54.68
C LEU A 363 -45.80 -1.17 -53.38
N ARG A 364 -47.10 -1.42 -53.18
CA ARG A 364 -47.83 -0.99 -51.99
C ARG A 364 -47.29 -1.60 -50.70
N ASP A 365 -46.94 -2.88 -50.73
CA ASP A 365 -46.34 -3.57 -49.58
C ASP A 365 -44.91 -3.10 -49.32
N THR A 366 -44.14 -2.81 -50.38
CA THR A 366 -42.77 -2.28 -50.28
C THR A 366 -42.76 -0.89 -49.64
N LEU A 367 -43.70 0.00 -50.01
CA LEU A 367 -43.84 1.33 -49.41
C LEU A 367 -44.25 1.26 -47.93
N ARG A 368 -45.14 0.34 -47.56
CA ARG A 368 -45.47 0.10 -46.13
C ARG A 368 -44.26 -0.33 -45.32
N CYS A 369 -43.40 -1.18 -45.87
CA CYS A 369 -42.17 -1.61 -45.19
C CYS A 369 -41.15 -0.47 -45.05
N TYR A 370 -41.09 0.45 -46.01
CA TYR A 370 -40.28 1.68 -45.92
C TYR A 370 -40.77 2.60 -44.79
N ASP A 371 -42.08 2.83 -44.67
CA ASP A 371 -42.65 3.67 -43.60
C ASP A 371 -42.36 3.13 -42.18
N HIS A 372 -42.14 1.82 -42.04
CA HIS A 372 -41.79 1.19 -40.77
C HIS A 372 -40.27 1.16 -40.50
N GLY A 373 -39.46 1.78 -41.37
CA GLY A 373 -38.01 1.87 -41.23
C GLY A 373 -37.26 0.55 -41.50
N ALA A 374 -37.92 -0.43 -42.13
CA ALA A 374 -37.33 -1.72 -42.47
C ALA A 374 -36.49 -1.67 -43.77
N ILE A 375 -36.69 -0.64 -44.61
CA ILE A 375 -36.02 -0.48 -45.90
C ILE A 375 -35.24 0.84 -45.93
N GLU A 376 -33.98 0.80 -46.39
CA GLU A 376 -33.14 1.98 -46.60
C GLU A 376 -33.52 2.72 -47.89
N GLU A 377 -33.34 4.04 -47.93
CA GLU A 377 -33.74 4.90 -49.06
C GLU A 377 -33.17 4.43 -50.41
N GLY A 378 -31.90 4.02 -50.46
CA GLY A 378 -31.26 3.52 -51.68
C GLY A 378 -31.87 2.21 -52.21
N ALA A 379 -32.42 1.39 -51.30
CA ALA A 379 -33.12 0.17 -51.64
C ALA A 379 -34.49 0.44 -52.30
N LEU A 380 -35.16 1.53 -51.92
CA LEU A 380 -36.41 1.99 -52.53
C LEU A 380 -36.15 2.59 -53.93
N THR A 381 -35.06 3.34 -54.11
CA THR A 381 -34.67 3.89 -55.42
C THR A 381 -34.44 2.79 -56.45
N ALA A 382 -33.72 1.72 -56.09
CA ALA A 382 -33.48 0.58 -56.98
C ALA A 382 -34.77 -0.15 -57.38
N PHE A 383 -35.73 -0.25 -56.44
CA PHE A 383 -37.04 -0.84 -56.71
C PHE A 383 -37.86 0.01 -57.68
N ASN A 384 -37.85 1.34 -57.52
CA ASN A 384 -38.55 2.25 -58.42
C ASN A 384 -38.03 2.15 -59.87
N ILE A 385 -36.71 2.05 -60.05
CA ILE A 385 -36.09 1.84 -61.37
C ILE A 385 -36.57 0.53 -62.02
N ALA A 386 -36.68 -0.55 -61.25
CA ALA A 386 -37.15 -1.83 -61.76
C ALA A 386 -38.63 -1.78 -62.17
N LEU A 387 -39.46 -1.09 -61.39
CA LEU A 387 -40.88 -0.91 -61.69
C LEU A 387 -41.09 -0.06 -62.95
N ASP A 388 -40.33 1.02 -63.12
CA ASP A 388 -40.37 1.85 -64.34
C ASP A 388 -40.01 1.02 -65.59
N GLN A 389 -39.00 0.14 -65.49
CA GLN A 389 -38.64 -0.77 -66.58
C GLN A 389 -39.73 -1.81 -66.86
N PHE A 390 -40.44 -2.29 -65.82
CA PHE A 390 -41.58 -3.18 -65.98
C PHE A 390 -42.72 -2.50 -66.73
N HIS A 391 -43.12 -1.29 -66.31
CA HIS A 391 -44.17 -0.54 -66.99
C HIS A 391 -43.82 -0.23 -68.44
N ALA A 392 -42.56 0.15 -68.72
CA ALA A 392 -42.09 0.35 -70.08
C ALA A 392 -42.18 -0.93 -70.93
N ALA A 393 -41.80 -2.09 -70.37
CA ALA A 393 -41.87 -3.38 -71.06
C ALA A 393 -43.32 -3.81 -71.35
N VAL A 394 -44.24 -3.61 -70.40
CA VAL A 394 -45.67 -3.91 -70.59
C VAL A 394 -46.29 -2.99 -71.64
N ALA A 395 -45.98 -1.69 -71.59
CA ALA A 395 -46.49 -0.72 -72.57
C ALA A 395 -46.01 -1.05 -73.99
N ASP A 396 -44.72 -1.34 -74.17
CA ASP A 396 -44.15 -1.74 -75.45
C ASP A 396 -44.82 -3.03 -75.99
N ARG A 397 -44.98 -4.05 -75.13
CA ARG A 397 -45.64 -5.30 -75.52
C ARG A 397 -47.12 -5.13 -75.87
N LYS A 398 -47.86 -4.31 -75.12
CA LYS A 398 -49.27 -3.98 -75.40
C LYS A 398 -49.41 -3.28 -76.76
N THR A 399 -48.45 -2.41 -77.09
CA THR A 399 -48.39 -1.72 -78.40
C THR A 399 -48.10 -2.69 -79.54
N VAL A 400 -47.23 -3.69 -79.33
CA VAL A 400 -46.96 -4.77 -80.30
C VAL A 400 -48.20 -5.67 -80.48
N LEU A 401 -48.89 -6.05 -79.41
CA LEU A 401 -50.10 -6.86 -79.49
C LEU A 401 -51.27 -6.12 -80.16
N MET A 402 -51.39 -4.81 -79.98
CA MET A 402 -52.39 -3.97 -80.64
C MET A 402 -52.09 -3.69 -82.12
N SER A 403 -50.83 -3.84 -82.57
CA SER A 403 -50.42 -3.63 -83.97
C SER A 403 -50.39 -4.91 -84.82
N LEU A 404 -50.72 -6.09 -84.25
CA LEU A 404 -50.92 -7.31 -85.03
C LEU A 404 -52.29 -7.28 -85.77
N PRO A 405 -52.34 -7.50 -87.10
CA PRO A 405 -53.59 -7.53 -87.84
C PRO A 405 -54.47 -8.76 -87.47
N HIS A 406 -55.79 -8.53 -87.43
CA HIS A 406 -56.86 -9.39 -86.90
C HIS A 406 -57.04 -10.79 -87.55
N ASN A 407 -56.10 -11.28 -88.37
CA ASN A 407 -56.21 -12.54 -89.14
C ASN A 407 -55.35 -13.72 -88.62
N LEU A 408 -54.65 -13.59 -87.49
CA LEU A 408 -53.89 -14.72 -86.89
C LEU A 408 -54.42 -15.23 -85.56
N GLN A 409 -55.36 -14.52 -84.91
CA GLN A 409 -56.00 -14.97 -83.66
C GLN A 409 -56.91 -16.20 -83.83
N ARG A 410 -57.32 -16.56 -85.06
CA ARG A 410 -58.10 -17.80 -85.32
C ARG A 410 -57.24 -19.04 -85.64
N ALA A 411 -55.96 -18.89 -85.99
CA ALA A 411 -55.09 -20.02 -86.32
C ALA A 411 -54.52 -20.72 -85.06
N GLY A 412 -54.25 -19.98 -83.98
CA GLY A 412 -53.76 -20.54 -82.72
C GLY A 412 -54.83 -21.33 -81.94
N ALA A 413 -56.09 -20.91 -82.01
CA ALA A 413 -57.20 -21.61 -81.35
C ALA A 413 -57.57 -22.95 -82.04
N GLN A 414 -57.31 -23.09 -83.35
CA GLN A 414 -57.56 -24.34 -84.08
C GLN A 414 -56.41 -25.36 -83.96
N PHE A 415 -55.17 -24.93 -83.70
CA PHE A 415 -54.04 -25.85 -83.46
C PHE A 415 -54.02 -26.47 -82.05
N ARG A 416 -54.67 -25.86 -81.05
CA ARG A 416 -54.80 -26.45 -79.69
C ARG A 416 -55.98 -27.42 -79.51
N ALA A 417 -56.98 -27.38 -80.37
CA ALA A 417 -58.06 -28.37 -80.36
C ALA A 417 -57.65 -29.72 -80.99
N ALA A 418 -56.51 -29.78 -81.69
CA ALA A 418 -56.01 -30.99 -82.36
C ALA A 418 -54.77 -31.63 -81.69
N GLY A 419 -54.26 -31.04 -80.59
CA GLY A 419 -53.10 -31.55 -79.85
C GLY A 419 -53.42 -32.27 -78.53
N ASN A 420 -54.71 -32.46 -78.22
CA ASN A 420 -55.20 -33.17 -77.03
C ASN A 420 -56.08 -34.39 -77.42
N ALA A 421 -55.74 -35.03 -78.54
CA ALA A 421 -56.28 -36.33 -78.95
C ALA A 421 -55.12 -37.26 -79.38
#